data_AF-F0KIC3-F1
#
_entry.id   AF-F0KIC3-F1
#
_cell.length_a   1.000
_cell.length_b   1.000
_cell.length_c   1.000
_cell.angle_alpha   90.00
_cell.angle_beta   90.00
_cell.angle_gamma   90.00
#
_symmetry.space_group_name_H-M   'P 1'
#
loop_
_entity.id
_entity.type
_entity.pdbx_description
1 polymer ?
#
loop_
_entity_poly.entity_id
_entity_poly.type
_entity_poly.pdbx_seq_one_letter_code
_entity_poly.pdbx_strand_id
1 'polypeptide(L)'
;MTQPQVEALTKYIRVTGDLNAEFIEFDFAIHDPSLFVELVLPKHAFKDFCKTNQVVEMTQEQQAFNDAQEEKWRYGTEATLVGTQRNSNDQDDQM
;
A
#
# COMPACT_ATOMS: atom_id res chain seq x y z
N MET A 1 38.80 -4.56 -5.62
CA MET A 1 37.61 -5.36 -5.26
C MET A 1 36.53 -4.37 -4.85
N THR A 2 35.65 -3.99 -5.77
CA THR A 2 34.50 -3.12 -5.47
C THR A 2 33.42 -3.99 -4.83
N GLN A 3 33.23 -3.85 -3.53
CA GLN A 3 32.18 -4.52 -2.79
C GLN A 3 30.83 -3.94 -3.24
N PRO A 4 29.81 -4.76 -3.55
CA PRO A 4 28.51 -4.23 -3.93
C PRO A 4 27.97 -3.45 -2.73
N GLN A 5 27.80 -2.14 -2.90
CA GLN A 5 27.06 -1.34 -1.92
C GLN A 5 25.61 -1.78 -2.05
N VAL A 6 25.16 -2.60 -1.10
CA VAL A 6 23.73 -2.87 -0.94
C VAL A 6 23.12 -1.53 -0.56
N GLU A 7 22.49 -0.88 -1.54
CA GLU A 7 21.78 0.36 -1.33
C GLU A 7 20.68 0.10 -0.30
N ALA A 8 20.78 0.73 0.86
CA ALA A 8 19.79 0.56 1.90
C ALA A 8 18.47 1.15 1.40
N LEU A 9 17.45 0.29 1.25
CA LEU A 9 16.13 0.72 0.84
C LEU A 9 15.50 1.57 1.94
N THR A 10 15.05 2.77 1.59
CA THR A 10 14.28 3.64 2.50
C THR A 10 13.00 2.93 2.89
N LYS A 11 12.68 2.92 4.18
CA LYS A 11 11.45 2.32 4.70
C LYS A 11 10.54 3.42 5.21
N TYR A 12 9.30 3.39 4.77
CA TYR A 12 8.32 4.42 5.09
C TYR A 12 7.28 3.89 6.07
N ILE A 13 6.77 4.77 6.91
CA ILE A 13 5.71 4.45 7.85
C ILE A 13 4.62 5.53 7.85
N ARG A 14 3.36 5.12 7.95
CA ARG A 14 2.18 5.98 8.14
C ARG A 14 1.34 5.42 9.26
N VAL A 15 1.07 6.17 10.31
CA VAL A 15 0.17 5.72 11.38
C VAL A 15 -1.25 6.07 10.95
N THR A 16 -2.11 5.06 10.85
CA THR A 16 -3.51 5.18 10.42
C THR A 16 -4.47 5.18 11.62
N GLY A 17 -4.07 4.55 12.72
CA GLY A 17 -4.85 4.48 13.96
C GLY A 17 -4.48 5.52 15.03
N ASP A 18 -5.02 5.34 16.24
CA ASP A 18 -4.73 6.19 17.40
C ASP A 18 -3.39 5.84 18.06
N LEU A 19 -2.48 6.80 18.17
CA LEU A 19 -1.17 6.67 18.84
C LEU A 19 -1.26 6.38 20.35
N ASN A 20 -2.43 6.59 20.96
CA ASN A 20 -2.72 6.32 22.37
C ASN A 20 -3.47 5.01 22.60
N ALA A 21 -3.87 4.31 21.55
CA ALA A 21 -4.44 2.98 21.68
C ALA A 21 -3.40 1.98 22.22
N GLU A 22 -3.91 0.86 22.76
CA GLU A 22 -3.07 -0.25 23.21
C GLU A 22 -2.31 -0.90 22.04
N PHE A 23 -2.95 -0.92 20.88
CA PHE A 23 -2.42 -1.39 19.60
C PHE A 23 -2.38 -0.24 18.60
N ILE A 24 -1.24 -0.08 17.94
CA ILE A 24 -0.98 0.92 16.93
C ILE A 24 -1.16 0.27 15.56
N GLU A 25 -2.08 0.83 14.79
CA GLU A 25 -2.32 0.47 13.39
C GLU A 25 -1.52 1.43 12.50
N PHE A 26 -0.71 0.85 11.60
CA PHE A 26 0.17 1.62 10.73
C PHE A 26 0.49 0.86 9.45
N ASP A 27 0.81 1.63 8.41
CA ASP A 27 1.25 1.12 7.12
C ASP A 27 2.76 1.19 7.03
N PHE A 28 3.35 0.14 6.49
CA PHE A 28 4.79 0.02 6.31
C PHE A 28 5.13 -0.27 4.85
N ALA A 29 6.00 0.57 4.28
CA ALA A 29 6.44 0.48 2.90
C ALA A 29 7.97 0.38 2.81
N ILE A 30 8.47 -0.27 1.75
CA ILE A 30 9.90 -0.38 1.48
C ILE A 30 10.16 0.13 0.07
N HIS A 31 11.09 1.07 -0.06
CA HIS A 31 11.50 1.75 -1.29
C HIS A 31 10.42 2.64 -1.91
N ASP A 32 9.21 2.12 -2.10
CA ASP A 32 8.07 2.82 -2.66
C ASP A 32 6.99 3.03 -1.58
N PRO A 33 6.66 4.27 -1.19
CA PRO A 33 5.64 4.57 -0.18
C PRO A 33 4.23 4.15 -0.59
N SER A 34 3.95 3.93 -1.89
CA SER A 34 2.64 3.51 -2.38
C SER A 34 2.38 2.01 -2.28
N LEU A 35 3.45 1.21 -2.12
CA LEU A 35 3.35 -0.23 -1.89
C LEU A 35 3.63 -0.55 -0.42
N PHE A 36 2.56 -0.61 0.36
CA PHE A 36 2.64 -0.83 1.80
C PHE A 36 1.90 -2.08 2.26
N VAL A 37 2.26 -2.54 3.45
CA VAL A 37 1.53 -3.55 4.22
C VAL A 37 0.94 -2.89 5.46
N GLU A 38 -0.33 -3.16 5.73
CA GLU A 38 -0.99 -2.74 6.96
C GLU A 38 -0.58 -3.66 8.11
N LEU A 39 -0.13 -3.08 9.22
CA LEU A 39 0.36 -3.80 10.40
C LEU A 39 -0.26 -3.23 11.68
N VAL A 40 -0.47 -4.10 12.65
CA VAL A 40 -0.99 -3.74 13.97
C VAL A 40 -0.05 -4.29 15.05
N LEU A 41 0.55 -3.41 15.85
CA LEU A 41 1.49 -3.80 16.90
C LEU A 41 1.20 -3.08 18.22
N PRO A 42 1.47 -3.71 19.38
CA PRO A 42 1.41 -2.99 20.65
C PRO A 42 2.44 -1.85 20.68
N LYS A 43 2.13 -0.77 21.39
CA LYS A 43 2.90 0.50 21.39
C LYS A 43 4.40 0.34 21.66
N HIS A 44 4.80 -0.61 22.50
CA HIS A 44 6.21 -0.88 22.78
C HIS A 44 6.91 -1.49 21.56
N ALA A 45 6.30 -2.51 20.95
CA ALA A 45 6.82 -3.19 19.76
C ALA A 45 6.87 -2.26 18.56
N PHE A 46 5.89 -1.36 18.39
CA PHE A 46 5.93 -0.32 17.37
C PHE A 46 7.17 0.58 17.49
N LYS A 47 7.49 1.06 18.70
CA LYS A 47 8.69 1.90 18.92
C LYS A 47 9.98 1.16 18.59
N ASP A 48 10.07 -0.11 18.96
CA ASP A 48 11.25 -0.94 18.67
C ASP A 48 11.35 -1.28 17.18
N PHE A 49 10.20 -1.49 16.52
CA PHE A 49 10.11 -1.65 15.07
C PHE A 49 10.64 -0.41 14.33
N CYS A 50 10.22 0.79 14.73
CA CYS A 50 10.68 2.03 14.10
C CYS A 50 12.19 2.22 14.23
N LYS A 51 12.76 1.92 15.40
CA LYS A 51 14.21 2.01 15.64
C LYS A 51 14.99 0.97 14.84
N THR A 52 14.53 -0.28 14.83
CA THR A 52 15.20 -1.39 14.13
C THR A 52 15.20 -1.17 12.63
N ASN A 53 14.08 -0.69 12.09
CA ASN A 53 13.93 -0.50 10.67
C ASN A 53 14.48 0.84 10.17
N GLN A 54 14.71 1.82 11.04
CA GLN A 54 15.11 3.18 10.65
C GLN A 54 14.09 3.78 9.67
N VAL A 55 12.82 3.69 10.05
CA VAL A 55 11.71 4.17 9.22
C VAL A 55 11.66 5.68 9.15
N VAL A 56 11.16 6.19 8.03
CA VAL A 56 10.86 7.59 7.78
C VAL A 56 9.34 7.75 7.70
N GLU A 57 8.78 8.75 8.37
CA GLU A 57 7.35 9.04 8.27
C GLU A 57 7.00 9.52 6.85
N MET A 58 5.91 8.98 6.28
CA MET A 58 5.41 9.41 4.97
C MET A 58 4.99 10.89 5.03
N THR A 59 5.35 11.65 4.00
CA THR A 59 4.91 13.04 3.87
C THR A 59 3.41 13.13 3.64
N GLN A 60 2.81 14.28 3.94
CA GLN A 60 1.36 14.49 3.74
C GLN A 60 0.92 14.24 2.29
N GLU A 61 1.76 14.60 1.31
CA GLU A 61 1.50 14.35 -0.11
C GLU A 61 1.51 12.85 -0.45
N GLN A 62 2.43 12.08 0.14
CA GLN A 62 2.49 10.62 -0.03
C GLN A 62 1.27 9.94 0.60
N GLN A 63 0.86 10.38 1.78
CA GLN A 63 -0.34 9.87 2.45
C GLN A 63 -1.59 10.11 1.59
N ALA A 64 -1.76 11.35 1.06
CA ALA A 64 -2.88 11.69 0.21
C ALA A 64 -2.90 10.91 -1.13
N PHE A 65 -1.72 10.64 -1.70
CA PHE A 65 -1.61 9.79 -2.89
C PHE A 65 -2.06 8.36 -2.58
N ASN A 66 -1.62 7.80 -1.46
CA ASN A 66 -1.98 6.46 -1.03
C ASN A 66 -3.50 6.34 -0.80
N ASP A 67 -4.11 7.31 -0.11
CA ASP A 67 -5.56 7.34 0.11
C ASP A 67 -6.34 7.32 -1.22
N ALA A 68 -5.89 8.10 -2.21
CA ALA A 68 -6.50 8.12 -3.54
C ALA A 68 -6.31 6.81 -4.31
N GLN A 69 -5.17 6.14 -4.15
CA GLN A 69 -4.96 4.80 -4.71
C GLN A 69 -5.89 3.78 -4.05
N GLU A 70 -6.01 3.77 -2.73
CA GLU A 70 -6.91 2.88 -2.01
C GLU A 70 -8.36 3.06 -2.46
N GLU A 71 -8.84 4.30 -2.63
CA GLU A 71 -10.17 4.58 -3.15
C GLU A 71 -10.37 4.01 -4.57
N LYS A 72 -9.36 4.16 -5.45
CA LYS A 72 -9.37 3.57 -6.80
C LYS A 72 -9.51 2.05 -6.74
N TRP A 73 -8.74 1.37 -5.90
CA TRP A 73 -8.77 -0.10 -5.78
C TRP A 73 -10.03 -0.61 -5.07
N ARG A 74 -10.58 0.17 -4.13
CA ARG A 74 -11.79 -0.17 -3.37
C ARG A 74 -13.08 -0.06 -4.20
N TYR A 75 -13.16 0.95 -5.07
CA TYR A 75 -14.37 1.20 -5.88
C TYR A 75 -14.20 0.87 -7.36
N GLY A 76 -13.00 0.42 -7.77
CA GLY A 76 -12.75 -0.04 -9.14
C GLY A 76 -12.87 1.07 -10.17
N THR A 77 -12.47 2.30 -9.83
CA THR A 77 -12.49 3.45 -10.74
C THR A 77 -11.33 3.39 -11.73
N GLU A 78 -11.28 2.32 -12.52
CA GLU A 78 -10.67 2.37 -13.83
C GLU A 78 -11.79 2.63 -14.83
N ALA A 79 -11.87 3.86 -15.33
CA ALA A 79 -12.38 4.03 -16.67
C ALA A 79 -11.41 3.25 -17.58
N THR A 80 -11.90 2.21 -18.28
CA THR A 80 -11.37 1.63 -19.54
C THR A 80 -11.21 0.09 -19.47
N LEU A 81 -12.10 -0.60 -20.23
CA LEU A 81 -11.99 -1.94 -20.86
C LEU A 81 -12.51 -3.21 -20.17
N VAL A 82 -13.65 -3.22 -19.49
CA VAL A 82 -14.39 -4.50 -19.29
C VAL A 82 -15.87 -4.28 -19.58
N GLY A 83 -16.26 -4.29 -20.86
CA GLY A 83 -17.70 -4.21 -21.16
C GLY A 83 -18.19 -4.26 -22.61
N THR A 84 -17.35 -4.14 -23.65
CA THR A 84 -17.88 -3.98 -25.02
C THR A 84 -17.77 -5.21 -25.93
N GLN A 85 -17.29 -6.36 -25.46
CA GLN A 85 -17.08 -7.52 -26.34
C GLN A 85 -17.68 -8.83 -25.81
N ARG A 86 -18.98 -8.80 -25.49
CA ARG A 86 -19.83 -9.99 -25.38
C ARG A 86 -21.19 -9.67 -25.98
N ASN A 87 -21.26 -9.46 -27.30
CA ASN A 87 -22.55 -9.44 -28.00
C ASN A 87 -22.36 -9.66 -29.51
N SER A 88 -21.77 -10.80 -29.88
CA SER A 88 -21.84 -11.39 -31.22
C SER A 88 -21.35 -12.82 -31.09
N ASN A 89 -22.23 -13.79 -30.79
CA ASN A 89 -22.07 -15.21 -31.21
C ASN A 89 -23.18 -16.17 -30.72
N ASP A 90 -24.23 -15.71 -30.04
CA ASP A 90 -25.37 -16.58 -29.66
C ASP A 90 -26.44 -16.70 -30.77
N GLN A 91 -26.06 -17.06 -32.01
CA GLN A 91 -27.05 -17.30 -33.09
C GLN A 91 -26.90 -18.64 -33.86
N ASP A 92 -26.07 -19.59 -33.40
CA ASP A 92 -25.85 -20.85 -34.15
C ASP A 92 -26.25 -22.15 -33.42
N ASP A 93 -27.05 -22.09 -32.34
CA ASP A 93 -27.44 -23.29 -31.57
C ASP A 93 -28.96 -23.43 -31.34
N GLN A 94 -29.74 -23.44 -32.42
CA GLN A 94 -31.09 -24.05 -32.39
C GLN A 94 -31.50 -24.60 -33.77
N MET A 95 -31.19 -25.88 -33.99
CA MET A 95 -32.00 -26.80 -34.80
C MET A 95 -33.07 -27.47 -33.93
#